data_AF-A0A2K3NHZ6-F1
#
_entry.id   AF-A0A2K3NHZ6-F1
#
_cell.length_a   1.000
_cell.length_b   1.000
_cell.length_c   1.000
_cell.angle_alpha   90.00
_cell.angle_beta   90.00
_cell.angle_gamma   90.00
#
_symmetry.space_group_name_H-M   'P 1'
#
loop_
_entity.id
_entity.type
_entity.pdbx_description
1 polymer ?
#
loop_
_entity_poly.entity_id
_entity_poly.type
_entity_poly.pdbx_seq_one_letter_code
_entity_poly.pdbx_strand_id
1 'polypeptide(L)'
;MTGSTAMVFTRTCDSSRLLASILTKLGLKAIAINGNMSQSKRLEALEQFKSGECKILLCTDVLSRGLDIPEVDVVINYDIPTDPKLYIHRVGRTARAGRSGVAISLLNQYEVGWFKKIEELMGGKKVPLYTAQEEEVLLLKERVSEAKRSAEKEIKESYEKKKRRGEGDLSEDEEDTDKYLGLLSSKINKSAKRKKTMAGTGKIDNKRRFK
;
A
#
# COMPACT_ATOMS: atom_id res chain seq x y z
N MET A 1 -5.10 -23.80 6.47
CA MET A 1 -5.81 -22.54 6.75
C MET A 1 -6.18 -21.89 5.42
N THR A 2 -7.43 -22.00 4.99
CA THR A 2 -7.91 -21.50 3.70
C THR A 2 -9.22 -20.75 3.94
N GLY A 3 -9.14 -19.52 4.45
CA GLY A 3 -10.33 -18.74 4.84
C GLY A 3 -10.08 -17.35 5.42
N SER A 4 -8.84 -16.97 5.71
CA SER A 4 -8.55 -15.72 6.42
C SER A 4 -8.81 -14.47 5.57
N THR A 5 -9.48 -13.49 6.18
CA THR A 5 -9.70 -12.14 5.65
C THR A 5 -8.66 -11.17 6.22
N ALA A 6 -8.23 -10.21 5.39
CA ALA A 6 -7.24 -9.22 5.79
C ALA A 6 -7.72 -7.81 5.51
N MET A 7 -7.45 -6.91 6.45
CA MET A 7 -7.61 -5.46 6.26
C MET A 7 -6.25 -4.80 6.31
N VAL A 8 -5.91 -4.06 5.26
CA VAL A 8 -4.61 -3.43 5.08
C VAL A 8 -4.79 -1.92 5.05
N PHE A 9 -4.16 -1.25 6.01
CA PHE A 9 -4.25 0.20 6.13
C PHE A 9 -3.08 0.89 5.46
N THR A 10 -3.40 1.82 4.57
CA THR A 10 -2.43 2.70 3.89
C THR A 10 -2.70 4.16 4.23
N ARG A 11 -1.68 5.00 4.13
CA ARG A 11 -1.76 6.43 4.44
C ARG A 11 -2.55 7.23 3.41
N THR A 12 -2.43 6.88 2.13
CA THR A 12 -3.02 7.64 1.02
C THR A 12 -3.99 6.80 0.19
N CYS A 13 -4.96 7.47 -0.44
CA CYS A 13 -5.91 6.83 -1.35
C CYS A 13 -5.18 6.15 -2.51
N ASP A 14 -4.15 6.80 -3.07
CA ASP A 14 -3.39 6.23 -4.19
C ASP A 14 -2.59 5.00 -3.80
N SER A 15 -1.99 4.98 -2.60
CA SER A 15 -1.31 3.78 -2.11
C SER A 15 -2.29 2.61 -1.97
N SER A 16 -3.53 2.86 -1.49
CA SER A 16 -4.56 1.82 -1.40
C SER A 16 -4.92 1.25 -2.78
N ARG A 17 -5.10 2.11 -3.79
CA ARG A 17 -5.45 1.73 -5.17
C ARG A 17 -4.31 0.99 -5.85
N LEU A 18 -3.09 1.51 -5.75
CA LEU A 18 -1.91 0.88 -6.32
C LEU A 18 -1.68 -0.50 -5.69
N LEU A 19 -1.75 -0.60 -4.36
CA LEU A 19 -1.53 -1.86 -3.67
C LEU A 19 -2.60 -2.89 -4.04
N ALA A 20 -3.87 -2.49 -4.16
CA ALA A 20 -4.93 -3.37 -4.66
C ALA A 20 -4.61 -3.91 -6.05
N SER A 21 -4.22 -3.05 -6.99
CA SER A 21 -3.84 -3.46 -8.35
C SER A 21 -2.62 -4.39 -8.36
N ILE A 22 -1.59 -4.11 -7.54
CA ILE A 22 -0.43 -5.00 -7.39
C ILE A 22 -0.86 -6.38 -6.92
N LEU A 23 -1.67 -6.46 -5.86
CA LEU A 23 -2.14 -7.73 -5.29
C LEU A 23 -2.97 -8.52 -6.30
N THR A 24 -3.88 -7.86 -7.03
CA THR A 24 -4.68 -8.50 -8.08
C THR A 24 -3.81 -9.05 -9.21
N LYS A 25 -2.77 -8.33 -9.63
CA LYS A 25 -1.79 -8.83 -10.63
C LYS A 25 -0.95 -9.99 -10.11
N LEU A 26 -0.77 -10.10 -8.80
CA LEU A 26 -0.17 -11.25 -8.16
C LEU A 26 -1.16 -12.43 -7.99
N GLY A 27 -2.41 -12.29 -8.40
CA GLY A 27 -3.45 -13.32 -8.28
C GLY A 27 -4.15 -13.34 -6.93
N LEU A 28 -3.98 -12.29 -6.12
CA LEU A 28 -4.65 -12.14 -4.82
C LEU A 28 -5.90 -11.28 -4.99
N LYS A 29 -7.05 -11.77 -4.51
CA LYS A 29 -8.31 -11.04 -4.61
C LYS A 29 -8.38 -9.91 -3.60
N ALA A 30 -8.08 -8.70 -4.06
CA ALA A 30 -7.96 -7.51 -3.25
C ALA A 30 -8.76 -6.34 -3.81
N ILE A 31 -9.39 -5.58 -2.93
CA ILE A 31 -10.19 -4.41 -3.29
C ILE A 31 -9.86 -3.22 -2.40
N ALA A 32 -9.82 -2.03 -2.99
CA ALA A 32 -9.61 -0.79 -2.24
C ALA A 32 -10.95 -0.13 -1.96
N ILE A 33 -11.10 0.37 -0.73
CA ILE A 33 -12.06 1.40 -0.38
C ILE A 33 -11.21 2.60 0.02
N ASN A 34 -11.48 3.82 -0.46
CA ASN A 34 -10.80 5.03 0.00
C ASN A 34 -11.69 6.28 -0.08
N GLY A 35 -11.17 7.41 0.41
CA GLY A 35 -11.84 8.71 0.42
C GLY A 35 -12.27 9.15 -0.98
N ASN A 36 -11.49 8.76 -1.99
CA ASN A 36 -11.66 9.17 -3.37
C ASN A 36 -12.56 8.18 -4.14
N MET A 37 -13.62 7.69 -3.51
CA MET A 37 -14.60 6.80 -4.12
C MET A 37 -15.99 7.31 -3.77
N SER A 38 -16.88 7.31 -4.76
CA SER A 38 -18.29 7.58 -4.53
C SER A 38 -18.89 6.59 -3.53
N GLN A 39 -19.89 7.03 -2.77
CA GLN A 39 -20.52 6.19 -1.75
C GLN A 39 -21.03 4.86 -2.32
N SER A 40 -21.62 4.88 -3.53
CA SER A 40 -22.06 3.66 -4.23
C SER A 40 -20.93 2.66 -4.45
N LYS A 41 -19.77 3.12 -4.96
CA LYS A 41 -18.58 2.28 -5.15
C LYS A 41 -18.01 1.74 -3.84
N ARG A 42 -18.08 2.53 -2.76
CA ARG A 42 -17.65 2.07 -1.43
C ARG A 42 -18.54 0.93 -0.92
N LEU A 43 -19.86 1.05 -1.11
CA LEU A 43 -20.81 0.01 -0.72
C LEU A 43 -20.63 -1.26 -1.57
N GLU A 44 -20.47 -1.12 -2.87
CA GLU A 44 -20.20 -2.24 -3.79
C GLU A 44 -18.92 -2.99 -3.40
N ALA A 45 -17.83 -2.25 -3.16
CA ALA A 45 -16.56 -2.84 -2.75
C ALA A 45 -16.65 -3.54 -1.38
N LEU A 46 -17.44 -2.98 -0.46
CA LEU A 46 -17.71 -3.58 0.85
C LEU A 46 -18.54 -4.85 0.71
N GLU A 47 -19.53 -4.88 -0.18
CA GLU A 47 -20.34 -6.06 -0.50
C GLU A 47 -19.46 -7.20 -1.03
N GLN A 48 -18.55 -6.91 -1.98
CA GLN A 48 -17.60 -7.88 -2.52
C GLN A 48 -16.66 -8.45 -1.43
N PHE A 49 -16.31 -7.64 -0.44
CA PHE A 49 -15.52 -8.12 0.70
C PHE A 49 -16.36 -8.97 1.65
N LYS A 50 -17.58 -8.54 1.98
CA LYS A 50 -18.51 -9.25 2.87
C LYS A 50 -18.96 -10.60 2.29
N SER A 51 -19.14 -10.68 0.97
CA SER A 51 -19.50 -11.92 0.26
C SER A 51 -18.35 -12.94 0.18
N GLY A 52 -17.12 -12.53 0.51
CA GLY A 52 -15.91 -13.35 0.37
C GLY A 52 -15.38 -13.44 -1.06
N GLU A 53 -15.95 -12.67 -2.00
CA GLU A 53 -15.40 -12.53 -3.35
C GLU A 53 -13.98 -11.96 -3.30
N CYS A 54 -13.76 -10.93 -2.47
CA CYS A 54 -12.45 -10.40 -2.13
C CYS A 54 -12.08 -10.77 -0.70
N LYS A 55 -10.81 -11.16 -0.47
CA LYS A 55 -10.30 -11.53 0.87
C LYS A 55 -9.41 -10.46 1.49
N ILE A 56 -8.98 -9.48 0.70
CA ILE A 56 -8.10 -8.41 1.15
C ILE A 56 -8.78 -7.07 0.88
N LEU A 57 -8.99 -6.30 1.94
CA LEU A 57 -9.54 -4.95 1.88
C LEU A 57 -8.43 -3.93 2.15
N LEU A 58 -8.14 -3.07 1.17
CA LEU A 58 -7.21 -1.95 1.33
C LEU A 58 -8.01 -0.69 1.71
N CYS A 59 -7.60 0.03 2.75
CA CYS A 59 -8.33 1.22 3.17
C CYS A 59 -7.45 2.31 3.80
N THR A 60 -7.97 3.54 3.77
CA THR A 60 -7.47 4.66 4.58
C THR A 60 -8.35 4.83 5.83
N ASP A 61 -7.84 5.52 6.86
CA ASP A 61 -8.53 5.69 8.15
C ASP A 61 -9.88 6.43 8.06
N VAL A 62 -10.09 7.18 6.98
CA VAL A 62 -11.28 8.01 6.70
C VAL A 62 -12.56 7.16 6.61
N LEU A 63 -12.45 5.89 6.27
CA LEU A 63 -13.58 5.02 5.95
C LEU A 63 -14.28 4.39 7.14
N SER A 64 -13.72 4.57 8.33
CA SER A 64 -14.24 3.95 9.55
C SER A 64 -15.55 4.58 10.05
N ARG A 65 -15.99 5.72 9.50
CA ARG A 65 -17.19 6.43 9.93
C ARG A 65 -18.30 6.26 8.89
N GLY A 66 -19.42 5.65 9.29
CA GLY A 66 -20.62 5.50 8.45
C GLY A 66 -20.65 4.26 7.55
N LEU A 67 -19.59 3.46 7.52
CA LEU A 67 -19.58 2.13 6.89
C LEU A 67 -19.43 1.05 7.97
N ASP A 68 -20.33 0.10 7.98
CA ASP A 68 -20.25 -1.10 8.83
C ASP A 68 -19.24 -2.09 8.24
N ILE A 69 -17.96 -1.83 8.51
CA ILE A 69 -16.84 -2.67 8.06
C ILE A 69 -16.68 -3.85 9.04
N PRO A 70 -16.72 -5.10 8.55
CA PRO A 70 -16.68 -6.29 9.39
C PRO A 70 -15.30 -6.46 10.06
N GLU A 71 -15.28 -7.27 11.12
CA GLU A 71 -14.05 -7.73 11.75
C GLU A 71 -13.30 -8.71 10.83
N VAL A 72 -11.98 -8.72 10.94
CA VAL A 72 -11.09 -9.53 10.09
C VAL A 72 -10.10 -10.36 10.90
N ASP A 73 -9.57 -11.41 10.30
CA ASP A 73 -8.60 -12.30 10.93
C ASP A 73 -7.22 -11.63 11.07
N VAL A 74 -6.86 -10.80 10.09
CA VAL A 74 -5.57 -10.13 10.03
C VAL A 74 -5.72 -8.64 9.75
N VAL A 75 -5.05 -7.82 10.54
CA VAL A 75 -4.83 -6.40 10.27
C VAL A 75 -3.38 -6.18 9.87
N ILE A 76 -3.14 -5.48 8.76
CA ILE A 76 -1.81 -5.09 8.32
C ILE A 76 -1.74 -3.56 8.27
N ASN A 77 -0.90 -2.96 9.10
CA ASN A 77 -0.51 -1.57 8.94
C ASN A 77 0.61 -1.50 7.91
N TYR A 78 0.26 -1.22 6.65
CA TYR A 78 1.25 -1.04 5.59
C TYR A 78 2.03 0.27 5.80
N ASP A 79 1.32 1.32 6.24
CA ASP A 79 1.91 2.57 6.72
C ASP A 79 1.54 2.79 8.19
N ILE A 80 2.49 3.23 9.01
CA ILE A 80 2.25 3.54 10.43
C ILE A 80 1.41 4.82 10.55
N PRO A 81 0.30 4.83 11.29
CA PRO A 81 -0.51 6.04 11.45
C PRO A 81 0.28 7.11 12.23
N THR A 82 0.07 8.37 11.86
CA THR A 82 0.70 9.52 12.55
C THR A 82 0.08 9.79 13.92
N ASP A 83 -1.21 9.48 14.07
CA ASP A 83 -1.94 9.51 15.33
C ASP A 83 -1.95 8.12 15.98
N PRO A 84 -1.34 7.95 17.17
CA PRO A 84 -1.38 6.70 17.93
C PRO A 84 -2.78 6.15 18.20
N LYS A 85 -3.80 7.00 18.33
CA LYS A 85 -5.19 6.54 18.55
C LYS A 85 -5.74 5.77 17.35
N LEU A 86 -5.36 6.17 16.13
CA LEU A 86 -5.73 5.45 14.92
C LEU A 86 -5.16 4.04 14.92
N TYR A 87 -3.94 3.84 15.43
CA TYR A 87 -3.36 2.50 15.54
C TYR A 87 -4.26 1.55 16.34
N ILE A 88 -4.75 2.01 17.50
CA ILE A 88 -5.66 1.23 18.35
C ILE A 88 -6.98 0.92 17.62
N HIS A 89 -7.53 1.89 16.88
CA HIS A 89 -8.74 1.67 16.08
C HIS A 89 -8.53 0.66 14.94
N ARG A 90 -7.36 0.68 14.30
CA ARG A 90 -7.00 -0.26 13.22
C ARG A 90 -6.88 -1.68 13.76
N VAL A 91 -6.05 -1.90 14.79
CA VAL A 91 -5.86 -3.24 15.37
C VAL A 91 -7.13 -3.74 16.06
N GLY A 92 -7.99 -2.84 16.52
CA GLY A 92 -9.32 -3.18 17.03
C GLY A 92 -10.29 -3.75 15.98
N ARG A 93 -9.92 -3.81 14.70
CA ARG A 93 -10.67 -4.53 13.64
C ARG A 93 -10.41 -6.03 13.63
N THR A 94 -9.46 -6.50 14.42
CA THR A 94 -9.20 -7.93 14.63
C THR A 94 -9.27 -8.28 16.11
N ALA A 95 -9.24 -9.57 16.42
CA ALA A 95 -9.17 -10.13 17.77
C ALA A 95 -10.22 -9.57 18.76
N ARG A 96 -11.45 -9.35 18.30
CA ARG A 96 -12.59 -8.93 19.13
C ARG A 96 -13.51 -10.11 19.46
N ALA A 97 -14.27 -9.97 20.55
CA ALA A 97 -15.28 -10.94 21.01
C ALA A 97 -14.75 -12.38 21.20
N GLY A 98 -13.52 -12.53 21.73
CA GLY A 98 -12.94 -13.84 22.03
C GLY A 98 -12.34 -14.59 20.83
N ARG A 99 -12.32 -13.98 19.64
CA ARG A 99 -11.64 -14.54 18.46
C ARG A 99 -10.13 -14.26 18.51
N SER A 100 -9.33 -15.22 18.04
CA SER A 100 -7.92 -14.99 17.76
C SER A 100 -7.76 -14.14 16.51
N GLY A 101 -6.87 -13.17 16.53
CA GLY A 101 -6.56 -12.31 15.39
C GLY A 101 -5.13 -11.80 15.47
N VAL A 102 -4.57 -11.39 14.33
CA VAL A 102 -3.17 -10.95 14.25
C VAL A 102 -3.11 -9.54 13.66
N ALA A 103 -2.34 -8.67 14.31
CA ALA A 103 -2.00 -7.37 13.78
C ALA A 103 -0.50 -7.31 13.45
N ILE A 104 -0.17 -7.00 12.20
CA ILE A 104 1.20 -6.85 11.70
C ILE A 104 1.41 -5.41 11.29
N SER A 105 2.55 -4.83 11.64
CA SER A 105 2.88 -3.46 11.26
C SER A 105 4.21 -3.42 10.53
N LEU A 106 4.22 -2.87 9.31
CA LEU A 106 5.42 -2.63 8.55
C LEU A 106 5.98 -1.27 8.95
N LEU A 107 7.27 -1.24 9.31
CA LEU A 107 7.93 -0.04 9.79
C LEU A 107 9.09 0.31 8.88
N ASN A 108 9.16 1.58 8.44
CA ASN A 108 10.36 2.11 7.79
C ASN A 108 11.06 3.15 8.68
N GLN A 109 12.28 3.55 8.28
CA GLN A 109 13.13 4.47 9.05
C GLN A 109 12.48 5.84 9.33
N TYR A 110 11.55 6.29 8.50
CA TYR A 110 10.88 7.59 8.65
C TYR A 110 9.69 7.53 9.62
N GLU A 111 9.23 6.33 9.97
CA GLU A 111 8.04 6.10 10.78
C GLU A 111 8.34 5.77 12.24
N VAL A 112 9.62 5.59 12.59
CA VAL A 112 10.09 5.22 13.94
C VAL A 112 9.56 6.20 15.00
N GLY A 113 9.53 7.49 14.70
CA GLY A 113 9.03 8.51 15.63
C GLY A 113 7.54 8.36 15.93
N TRP A 114 6.72 8.00 14.94
CA TRP A 114 5.29 7.75 15.14
C TRP A 114 5.06 6.43 15.89
N PHE A 115 5.85 5.41 15.57
CA PHE A 115 5.77 4.12 16.23
C PHE A 115 6.11 4.19 17.74
N LYS A 116 7.12 4.98 18.12
CA LYS A 116 7.43 5.21 19.55
C LYS A 116 6.25 5.79 20.32
N LYS A 117 5.54 6.75 19.73
CA LYS A 117 4.33 7.34 20.35
C LYS A 117 3.20 6.31 20.51
N ILE A 118 3.11 5.34 19.61
CA ILE A 118 2.18 4.20 19.73
C ILE A 118 2.56 3.32 20.92
N GLU A 119 3.83 2.95 21.05
CA GLU A 119 4.31 2.15 22.19
C GLU A 119 4.09 2.88 23.52
N GLU A 120 4.37 4.19 23.57
CA GLU A 120 4.08 5.03 24.73
C GLU A 120 2.60 5.01 25.11
N LEU A 121 1.70 5.20 24.13
CA LEU A 121 0.24 5.12 24.36
C LEU A 121 -0.20 3.73 24.84
N MET A 122 0.46 2.67 24.39
CA MET A 122 0.21 1.28 24.79
C MET A 122 0.83 0.92 26.17
N GLY A 123 1.24 1.91 26.95
CA GLY A 123 1.81 1.73 28.29
C GLY A 123 3.32 1.45 28.27
N GLY A 124 4.02 1.93 27.24
CA GLY A 124 5.47 1.77 27.10
C GLY A 124 5.93 0.37 26.71
N LYS A 125 5.00 -0.54 26.41
CA LYS A 125 5.33 -1.92 26.02
C LYS A 125 5.90 -1.96 24.61
N LYS A 126 7.04 -2.62 24.45
CA LYS A 126 7.63 -2.87 23.14
C LYS A 126 6.84 -3.91 22.37
N VAL A 127 6.50 -3.58 21.13
CA VAL A 127 5.90 -4.57 20.22
C VAL A 127 7.00 -5.53 19.76
N PRO A 128 6.79 -6.85 19.83
CA PRO A 128 7.78 -7.82 19.37
C PRO A 128 8.17 -7.59 17.91
N LEU A 129 9.48 -7.56 17.64
CA LEU A 129 9.99 -7.57 16.28
C LEU A 129 9.79 -8.97 15.69
N TYR A 130 9.11 -9.04 14.55
CA TYR A 130 9.06 -10.25 13.75
C TYR A 130 10.20 -10.23 12.73
N THR A 131 11.13 -11.17 12.84
CA THR A 131 12.22 -11.31 11.87
C THR A 131 11.67 -11.91 10.58
N ALA A 132 11.66 -11.11 9.51
CA ALA A 132 11.35 -11.61 8.19
C ALA A 132 12.50 -12.49 7.69
N GLN A 133 12.17 -13.64 7.08
CA GLN A 133 13.15 -14.50 6.40
C GLN A 133 13.55 -13.81 5.09
N GLU A 134 14.71 -13.17 5.06
CA GLU A 134 15.12 -12.31 3.96
C GLU A 134 15.18 -13.09 2.63
N GLU A 135 15.70 -14.30 2.66
CA GLU A 135 15.83 -15.17 1.50
C GLU A 135 14.46 -15.48 0.89
N GLU A 136 13.45 -15.79 1.71
CA GLU A 136 12.09 -16.06 1.25
C GLU A 136 11.44 -14.82 0.64
N VAL A 137 11.64 -13.65 1.24
CA VAL A 137 11.13 -12.37 0.72
C VAL A 137 11.78 -12.04 -0.61
N LEU A 138 13.09 -12.29 -0.76
CA LEU A 138 13.82 -12.01 -1.99
C LEU A 138 13.38 -12.89 -3.17
N LEU A 139 12.89 -14.11 -2.93
CA LEU A 139 12.31 -14.96 -3.99
C LEU A 139 11.09 -14.31 -4.66
N LEU A 140 10.33 -13.49 -3.93
CA LEU A 140 9.15 -12.81 -4.46
C LEU A 140 9.49 -11.49 -5.18
N LYS A 141 10.73 -11.00 -5.06
CA LYS A 141 11.12 -9.64 -5.43
C LYS A 141 10.86 -9.30 -6.89
N GLU A 142 11.25 -10.16 -7.84
CA GLU A 142 11.07 -9.84 -9.25
C GLU A 142 9.58 -9.85 -9.63
N ARG A 143 8.85 -10.89 -9.23
CA ARG A 143 7.40 -10.99 -9.49
C ARG A 143 6.63 -9.80 -8.92
N VAL A 144 6.93 -9.37 -7.68
CA VAL A 144 6.32 -8.19 -7.07
C VAL A 144 6.72 -6.91 -7.82
N SER A 145 7.98 -6.81 -8.26
CA SER A 145 8.47 -5.66 -9.03
C SER A 145 7.78 -5.54 -10.40
N GLU A 146 7.57 -6.65 -11.09
CA GLU A 146 6.85 -6.70 -12.36
C GLU A 146 5.37 -6.35 -12.18
N ALA A 147 4.70 -6.94 -11.19
CA ALA A 147 3.31 -6.61 -10.86
C ALA A 147 3.16 -5.11 -10.56
N LYS A 148 4.10 -4.52 -9.81
CA LYS A 148 4.15 -3.08 -9.54
C LYS A 148 4.31 -2.24 -10.80
N ARG A 149 5.26 -2.55 -11.68
CA ARG A 149 5.44 -1.81 -12.94
C ARG A 149 4.18 -1.89 -13.81
N SER A 150 3.56 -3.06 -13.89
CA SER A 150 2.32 -3.26 -14.64
C SER A 150 1.16 -2.46 -14.03
N ALA A 151 1.03 -2.44 -12.71
CA ALA A 151 -0.02 -1.68 -12.00
C ALA A 151 0.14 -0.17 -12.21
N GLU A 152 1.36 0.36 -12.05
CA GLU A 152 1.65 1.77 -12.30
C GLU A 152 1.35 2.17 -13.76
N LYS A 153 1.69 1.32 -14.72
CA LYS A 153 1.41 1.55 -16.16
C LYS A 153 -0.11 1.59 -16.43
N GLU A 154 -0.86 0.61 -15.93
CA GLU A 154 -2.31 0.53 -16.13
C GLU A 154 -3.04 1.75 -15.54
N ILE A 155 -2.69 2.14 -14.31
CA ILE A 155 -3.29 3.32 -13.65
C ILE A 155 -3.00 4.58 -14.47
N LYS A 156 -1.78 4.74 -14.96
CA LYS A 156 -1.38 5.88 -15.79
C LYS A 156 -2.15 5.92 -17.12
N GLU A 157 -2.25 4.79 -17.82
CA GLU A 157 -2.98 4.71 -19.10
C GLU A 157 -4.47 4.98 -18.94
N SER A 158 -5.09 4.45 -17.87
CA SER A 158 -6.49 4.72 -17.55
C SER A 158 -6.73 6.21 -17.29
N TYR A 159 -5.81 6.87 -16.58
CA TYR A 159 -5.89 8.30 -16.31
C TYR A 159 -5.76 9.15 -17.59
N GLU A 160 -4.76 8.87 -18.42
CA GLU A 160 -4.55 9.58 -19.70
C GLU A 160 -5.75 9.42 -20.64
N LYS A 161 -6.37 8.23 -20.66
CA LYS A 161 -7.56 7.96 -21.49
C LYS A 161 -8.77 8.77 -21.06
N LYS A 162 -9.01 8.90 -19.75
CA LYS A 162 -10.08 9.75 -19.20
C LYS A 162 -9.87 11.22 -19.56
N LYS A 163 -8.64 11.72 -19.36
CA LYS A 163 -8.26 13.10 -19.70
C LYS A 163 -8.51 13.43 -21.17
N ARG A 164 -8.24 12.49 -22.09
CA ARG A 164 -8.48 12.67 -23.54
C ARG A 164 -9.97 12.67 -23.92
N ARG A 165 -10.84 12.04 -23.13
CA ARG A 165 -12.28 11.94 -23.42
C ARG A 165 -13.07 13.18 -23.05
N GLY A 166 -12.47 14.15 -22.37
CA GLY A 166 -13.15 15.40 -22.02
C GLY A 166 -14.36 15.21 -21.10
N GLU A 167 -14.41 14.10 -20.33
CA GLU A 167 -15.34 13.93 -19.20
C GLU A 167 -14.92 14.91 -18.09
N GLY A 168 -15.14 16.19 -18.35
CA GLY A 168 -14.71 17.35 -17.58
C GLY A 168 -15.65 17.67 -16.43
N ASP A 169 -15.91 16.69 -15.59
CA ASP A 169 -16.20 16.97 -14.19
C ASP A 169 -15.17 16.16 -13.39
N LEU A 170 -13.99 16.76 -13.21
CA LEU A 170 -12.91 16.19 -12.42
C LEU A 170 -13.44 16.10 -10.98
N SER A 171 -14.01 14.95 -10.61
CA SER A 171 -14.27 14.65 -9.20
C SER A 171 -12.96 14.85 -8.41
N GLU A 172 -13.05 15.21 -7.12
CA GLU A 172 -11.89 15.31 -6.21
C GLU A 172 -10.93 14.09 -6.34
N ASP A 173 -11.47 12.93 -6.73
CA ASP A 173 -10.75 11.70 -7.05
C ASP A 173 -9.63 11.84 -8.11
N GLU A 174 -9.73 12.78 -9.06
CA GLU A 174 -8.84 12.91 -10.21
C GLU A 174 -7.69 13.91 -10.00
N GLU A 175 -7.87 14.92 -9.14
CA GLU A 175 -6.80 15.87 -8.77
C GLU A 175 -5.69 15.21 -7.95
N ASP A 176 -6.07 14.40 -6.95
CA ASP A 176 -5.12 13.62 -6.15
C ASP A 176 -4.35 12.61 -7.02
N THR A 177 -5.05 12.01 -7.99
CA THR A 177 -4.45 11.06 -8.93
C THR A 177 -3.41 11.75 -9.82
N ASP A 178 -3.66 12.98 -10.29
CA ASP A 178 -2.70 13.75 -11.10
C ASP A 178 -1.42 14.08 -10.32
N LYS A 179 -1.58 14.52 -9.07
CA LYS A 179 -0.45 14.77 -8.16
C LYS A 179 0.36 13.49 -7.91
N TYR A 180 -0.31 12.36 -7.69
CA TYR A 180 0.35 11.08 -7.48
C TYR A 180 1.07 10.56 -8.72
N LEU A 181 0.45 10.64 -9.89
CA LEU A 181 1.06 10.27 -11.15
C LEU A 181 2.22 11.19 -11.51
N GLY A 182 2.14 12.49 -11.21
CA GLY A 182 3.25 13.43 -11.30
C GLY A 182 4.43 13.01 -10.41
N LEU A 183 4.15 12.63 -9.16
CA LEU A 183 5.15 12.10 -8.23
C LEU A 183 5.75 10.77 -8.70
N LEU A 184 4.94 9.84 -9.22
CA LEU A 184 5.41 8.57 -9.79
C LEU A 184 6.31 8.79 -11.01
N SER A 185 5.88 9.62 -11.95
CA SER A 185 6.65 10.00 -13.14
C SER A 185 8.00 10.59 -12.75
N SER A 186 8.02 11.49 -11.75
CA SER A 186 9.27 12.07 -11.24
C SER A 186 10.19 11.03 -10.57
N LYS A 187 9.65 10.04 -9.85
CA LYS A 187 10.41 8.94 -9.23
C LYS A 187 10.98 7.98 -10.28
N ILE A 188 10.20 7.61 -11.30
CA ILE A 188 10.64 6.77 -12.42
C ILE A 188 11.78 7.46 -13.16
N ASN A 189 11.64 8.76 -13.47
CA ASN A 189 12.68 9.55 -14.15
C ASN A 189 13.96 9.68 -13.30
N LYS A 190 13.85 9.87 -11.98
CA LYS A 190 15.01 9.88 -11.07
C LYS A 190 15.71 8.52 -11.00
N SER A 191 14.95 7.42 -10.98
CA SER A 191 15.50 6.05 -10.96
C SER A 191 16.20 5.71 -12.28
N ALA A 192 15.62 6.08 -13.42
CA ALA A 192 16.23 5.93 -14.74
C ALA A 192 17.52 6.76 -14.86
N LYS A 193 17.53 8.00 -14.34
CA LYS A 193 18.72 8.86 -14.31
C LYS A 193 19.84 8.26 -13.45
N ARG A 194 19.52 7.69 -12.28
CA ARG A 194 20.48 6.99 -11.40
C ARG A 194 21.09 5.74 -12.03
N LYS A 195 20.28 4.90 -12.71
CA LYS A 195 20.80 3.74 -13.46
C LYS A 195 21.73 4.16 -14.59
N LYS A 196 21.43 5.27 -15.28
CA LYS A 196 22.26 5.80 -16.37
C LYS A 196 23.60 6.35 -15.88
N THR A 197 23.64 6.98 -14.70
CA THR A 197 24.89 7.46 -14.07
C THR A 197 25.76 6.32 -13.54
N MET A 198 25.19 5.24 -12.99
CA MET A 198 25.98 4.08 -12.54
C MET A 198 26.52 3.23 -13.71
N ALA A 199 25.83 3.19 -14.84
CA ALA A 199 26.32 2.55 -16.06
C ALA A 199 27.45 3.35 -16.75
N GLY A 200 27.59 4.65 -16.45
CA GLY A 200 28.60 5.54 -17.03
C GLY A 200 29.96 5.53 -16.31
N THR A 201 30.03 5.09 -15.06
CA THR A 201 31.25 5.11 -14.23
C THR A 201 32.07 3.82 -14.29
N GLY A 202 31.73 2.87 -15.18
CA GLY A 202 32.42 1.58 -15.33
C GLY A 202 33.58 1.53 -16.32
N LYS A 203 34.03 2.66 -16.87
CA LYS A 203 35.24 2.77 -17.70
C LYS A 203 36.24 3.71 -17.03
N ILE A 204 37.03 3.18 -16.10
CA ILE A 204 38.31 3.80 -15.73
C ILE A 204 39.41 2.84 -16.17
N ASP A 205 40.02 3.27 -17.28
CA ASP A 205 41.25 2.88 -17.95
C ASP A 205 42.21 1.91 -17.24
N ASN A 206 42.17 0.65 -17.68
CA ASN A 206 43.28 -0.27 -17.50
C ASN A 206 44.31 -0.08 -18.63
N LYS A 207 45.01 1.06 -18.63
CA LYS A 207 46.16 1.31 -19.52
C LYS A 207 47.08 2.38 -18.93
N ARG A 208 48.05 1.94 -18.11
CA ARG A 208 49.41 2.52 -18.09
C ARG A 208 50.41 1.43 -17.70
N ARG A 209 51.19 1.05 -18.71
CA ARG A 209 52.34 0.14 -18.71
C ARG A 209 53.52 0.77 -17.97
N PHE A 210 54.31 -0.08 -17.31
CA PHE A 210 55.78 -0.07 -17.15
C PHE A 210 56.51 1.28 -16.94
N LYS A 211 57.12 1.45 -15.77
CA LYS A 211 58.54 1.12 -15.52
C LYS A 211 58.78 0.98 -14.02
#